data_AF-A0AAV4BC27-F1
#
_entry.id   AF-A0AAV4BC27-F1
#
_cell.length_a   1.000
_cell.length_b   1.000
_cell.length_c   1.000
_cell.angle_alpha   90.00
_cell.angle_beta   90.00
_cell.angle_gamma   90.00
#
_symmetry.space_group_name_H-M   'P 1'
#
loop_
_entity.id
_entity.type
_entity.pdbx_description
1 polymer ?
#
loop_
_entity_poly.entity_id
_entity_poly.type
_entity_poly.pdbx_seq_one_letter_code
_entity_poly.pdbx_strand_id
1 'polypeptide(L)'
;MEHDGSQESLNNLNAILTHSVFNNEDELKEQLNSLLRSRKNTKIIISNLKRMDDGELELDFSSDEKDIRCREADLTSTGQATSTYRTSLRAYCSILFLRPRLKITIRRKKVKTKIISKSLGRPMRDSYRPKNSER
;
A
#
# COMPACT_ATOMS: atom_id res chain seq x y z
N MET A 1 -6.56 29.83 -32.96
CA MET A 1 -6.07 28.45 -32.84
C MET A 1 -6.39 28.00 -31.43
N GLU A 2 -7.62 27.53 -31.21
CA GLU A 2 -8.01 26.93 -29.94
C GLU A 2 -7.40 25.53 -29.87
N HIS A 3 -6.68 25.26 -28.79
CA HIS A 3 -5.79 24.11 -28.68
C HIS A 3 -6.58 22.81 -28.50
N ASP A 4 -6.11 21.76 -29.17
CA ASP A 4 -6.46 20.33 -29.25
C ASP A 4 -6.77 19.56 -27.92
N GLY A 5 -6.84 20.25 -26.77
CA GLY A 5 -7.02 19.63 -25.46
C GLY A 5 -8.37 18.94 -25.24
N SER A 6 -9.40 19.30 -26.01
CA SER A 6 -10.72 18.65 -25.93
C SER A 6 -10.70 17.26 -26.56
N GLN A 7 -10.06 17.11 -27.73
CA GLN A 7 -10.01 15.84 -28.44
C GLN A 7 -9.11 14.83 -27.74
N GLU A 8 -7.96 15.28 -27.22
CA GLU A 8 -7.06 14.45 -26.42
C GLU A 8 -7.77 13.93 -25.16
N SER A 9 -8.49 14.79 -24.45
CA SER A 9 -9.24 14.41 -23.24
C SER A 9 -10.32 13.37 -23.53
N LEU A 10 -11.03 13.52 -24.66
CA LEU A 10 -12.02 12.53 -25.12
C LEU A 10 -11.38 11.18 -25.45
N ASN A 11 -10.23 11.19 -26.13
CA ASN A 11 -9.51 9.96 -26.48
C ASN A 11 -9.02 9.24 -25.21
N ASN A 12 -8.49 9.99 -24.25
CA ASN A 12 -8.05 9.44 -22.96
C ASN A 12 -9.21 8.87 -22.15
N LEU A 13 -10.36 9.56 -22.12
CA LEU A 13 -11.56 9.05 -21.47
C LEU A 13 -12.03 7.75 -22.12
N ASN A 14 -12.11 7.70 -23.45
CA ASN A 14 -12.50 6.47 -24.16
C ASN A 14 -11.55 5.30 -23.86
N ALA A 15 -10.24 5.54 -23.82
CA ALA A 15 -9.26 4.52 -23.45
C ALA A 15 -9.47 4.00 -22.02
N ILE A 16 -9.75 4.90 -21.06
CA ILE A 16 -10.06 4.52 -19.67
C ILE A 16 -11.34 3.68 -19.62
N LEU A 17 -12.41 4.11 -20.29
CA LEU A 17 -13.70 3.40 -20.25
C LEU A 17 -13.64 2.03 -20.94
N THR A 18 -12.73 1.85 -21.91
CA THR A 18 -12.59 0.59 -22.65
C THR A 18 -11.67 -0.41 -21.95
N HIS A 19 -10.62 0.05 -21.26
CA HIS A 19 -9.54 -0.82 -20.78
C HIS A 19 -9.34 -0.83 -19.25
N SER A 20 -9.98 0.08 -18.53
CA SER A 20 -9.86 0.14 -17.06
C SER A 20 -10.94 -0.70 -16.36
N VAL A 21 -10.99 -0.61 -15.03
CA VAL A 21 -12.06 -1.22 -14.22
C VAL A 21 -13.37 -0.43 -14.24
N PHE A 22 -13.38 0.77 -14.83
CA PHE A 22 -14.55 1.63 -14.95
C PHE A 22 -15.10 1.54 -16.36
N ASN A 23 -16.37 1.14 -16.50
CA ASN A 23 -16.98 0.96 -17.82
C ASN A 23 -17.82 2.18 -18.25
N ASN A 24 -18.09 3.10 -17.32
CA ASN A 24 -18.83 4.32 -17.60
C ASN A 24 -18.24 5.52 -16.83
N GLU A 25 -18.59 6.72 -17.31
CA GLU A 25 -18.07 7.97 -16.77
C GLU A 25 -18.59 8.24 -15.35
N ASP A 26 -19.79 7.77 -15.00
CA ASP A 26 -20.40 7.98 -13.69
C ASP A 26 -19.62 7.25 -12.60
N GLU A 27 -19.23 5.99 -12.81
CA GLU A 27 -18.37 5.22 -11.91
C GLU A 27 -17.01 5.89 -11.67
N LEU A 28 -16.40 6.42 -12.73
CA LEU A 28 -15.13 7.14 -12.64
C LEU A 28 -15.31 8.44 -11.83
N LYS A 29 -16.35 9.22 -12.14
CA LYS A 29 -16.70 10.44 -11.41
C LYS A 29 -16.96 10.16 -9.93
N GLU A 30 -17.65 9.07 -9.59
CA GLU A 30 -17.84 8.66 -8.19
C GLU A 30 -16.51 8.45 -7.46
N GLN A 31 -15.52 7.84 -8.11
CA GLN A 31 -14.19 7.70 -7.51
C GLN A 31 -13.51 9.04 -7.27
N LEU A 32 -13.59 9.99 -8.21
CA LEU A 32 -13.06 11.35 -8.02
C LEU A 32 -13.82 12.10 -6.92
N ASN A 33 -15.15 12.03 -6.93
CA ASN A 33 -16.02 12.67 -5.94
C ASN A 33 -15.71 12.18 -4.52
N SER A 34 -15.38 10.90 -4.36
CA SER A 34 -14.96 10.33 -3.07
C SER A 34 -13.73 11.01 -2.46
N LEU A 35 -12.90 11.69 -3.27
CA LEU A 35 -11.70 12.41 -2.85
C LEU A 35 -11.92 13.90 -2.57
N LEU A 36 -13.07 14.47 -2.91
CA LEU A 36 -13.30 15.93 -2.83
C LEU A 36 -13.35 16.49 -1.40
N ARG A 37 -13.18 15.65 -0.37
CA ARG A 37 -13.14 16.08 1.04
C ARG A 37 -11.94 16.98 1.39
N SER A 38 -10.90 17.04 0.55
CA SER A 38 -9.74 17.93 0.72
C SER A 38 -9.15 18.33 -0.63
N ARG A 39 -8.50 19.51 -0.68
CA ARG A 39 -7.96 20.13 -1.91
C ARG A 39 -6.83 19.32 -2.59
N LYS A 40 -6.18 18.40 -1.88
CA LYS A 40 -5.05 17.60 -2.39
C LYS A 40 -5.15 16.17 -1.88
N ASN A 41 -5.64 15.27 -2.72
CA ASN A 41 -5.74 13.84 -2.43
C ASN A 41 -5.33 13.03 -3.66
N THR A 42 -4.89 11.80 -3.41
CA THR A 42 -4.54 10.82 -4.46
C THR A 42 -5.21 9.50 -4.12
N LYS A 43 -5.81 8.86 -5.11
CA LYS A 43 -6.37 7.49 -5.00
C LYS A 43 -5.73 6.62 -6.06
N ILE A 44 -5.16 5.51 -5.63
CA ILE A 44 -4.56 4.52 -6.52
C ILE A 44 -5.42 3.27 -6.43
N ILE A 45 -5.82 2.74 -7.58
CA ILE A 45 -6.61 1.51 -7.70
C ILE A 45 -5.77 0.57 -8.56
N ILE A 46 -5.48 -0.60 -8.00
CA ILE A 46 -4.71 -1.66 -8.66
C ILE A 46 -5.67 -2.83 -8.85
N SER A 47 -5.88 -3.22 -10.10
CA SER A 47 -6.69 -4.38 -10.50
C SER A 47 -5.80 -5.44 -11.14
N ASN A 48 -6.39 -6.56 -11.56
CA ASN A 48 -5.65 -7.68 -12.17
C ASN A 48 -4.47 -8.15 -11.31
N LEU A 49 -4.74 -8.31 -10.01
CA LEU A 49 -3.74 -8.70 -9.01
C LEU A 49 -3.11 -10.05 -9.37
N LYS A 50 -1.82 -10.19 -9.02
CA LYS A 50 -1.05 -11.42 -9.25
C LYS A 50 -1.73 -12.62 -8.60
N ARG A 51 -1.81 -13.70 -9.37
CA ARG A 51 -2.27 -15.02 -8.95
C ARG A 51 -1.08 -15.97 -8.89
N MET A 52 -1.12 -16.93 -7.98
CA MET A 52 -0.13 -18.00 -7.89
C MET A 52 -0.52 -19.15 -8.83
N ASP A 53 0.31 -20.20 -8.86
CA ASP A 53 0.13 -21.36 -9.75
C ASP A 53 -1.18 -22.12 -9.49
N ASP A 54 -1.75 -22.00 -8.29
CA ASP A 54 -3.05 -22.55 -7.90
C ASP A 54 -4.25 -21.71 -8.42
N GLY A 55 -3.99 -20.58 -9.09
CA GLY A 55 -5.00 -19.64 -9.57
C GLY A 55 -5.53 -18.68 -8.52
N GLU A 56 -5.16 -18.86 -7.25
CA GLU A 56 -5.55 -17.98 -6.14
C GLU A 56 -4.68 -16.72 -6.10
N LEU A 57 -5.20 -15.66 -5.49
CA LEU A 57 -4.45 -14.40 -5.34
C LEU A 57 -3.22 -14.60 -4.43
N GLU A 58 -2.09 -13.96 -4.76
CA GLU A 58 -0.90 -13.94 -3.89
C GLU A 58 -1.23 -13.32 -2.51
N LEU A 59 -2.13 -12.34 -2.52
CA LEU A 59 -2.63 -11.65 -1.34
C LEU A 59 -3.91 -12.29 -0.84
N ASP A 60 -3.91 -12.64 0.45
CA ASP A 60 -5.05 -13.18 1.16
C ASP A 60 -5.82 -12.05 1.88
N PHE A 61 -7.11 -11.96 1.53
CA PHE A 61 -8.09 -11.02 2.08
C PHE A 61 -9.20 -11.72 2.88
N SER A 62 -9.17 -13.04 3.05
CA SER A 62 -10.24 -13.78 3.73
C SER A 62 -9.85 -14.20 5.15
N SER A 63 -8.60 -14.59 5.40
CA SER A 63 -8.20 -15.15 6.71
C SER A 63 -8.27 -14.15 7.87
N ASP A 64 -8.10 -12.85 7.62
CA ASP A 64 -8.27 -11.79 8.62
C ASP A 64 -8.93 -10.56 7.99
N GLU A 65 -10.16 -10.26 8.43
CA GLU A 65 -10.96 -9.11 7.99
C GLU A 65 -10.27 -7.76 8.20
N LYS A 66 -9.30 -7.70 9.11
CA LYS A 66 -8.56 -6.48 9.46
C LYS A 66 -7.18 -6.46 8.84
N ASP A 67 -6.76 -7.46 8.08
CA ASP A 67 -5.42 -7.54 7.53
C ASP A 67 -5.40 -7.92 6.04
N ILE A 68 -4.23 -7.76 5.43
CA ILE A 68 -3.90 -8.30 4.11
C ILE A 68 -2.66 -9.14 4.31
N ARG A 69 -2.75 -10.44 4.00
CA ARG A 69 -1.68 -11.40 4.26
C ARG A 69 -1.03 -11.85 2.96
N CYS A 70 0.25 -12.20 3.01
CA CYS A 70 0.99 -12.75 1.86
C CYS A 70 1.05 -14.27 1.97
N ARG A 71 0.46 -14.99 1.01
CA ARG A 71 0.47 -16.47 0.99
C ARG A 71 1.85 -17.03 0.65
N GLU A 72 2.59 -16.36 -0.22
CA GLU A 72 3.93 -16.79 -0.66
C GLU A 72 4.95 -16.82 0.50
N ALA A 73 4.82 -15.87 1.44
CA ALA A 73 5.68 -15.81 2.62
C ALA A 73 5.48 -16.98 3.60
N ASP A 74 4.31 -17.62 3.60
CA ASP A 74 4.02 -18.81 4.40
C ASP A 74 4.57 -20.10 3.76
N LEU A 75 4.76 -20.14 2.43
CA LEU A 75 5.24 -21.31 1.69
C LEU A 75 6.77 -21.43 1.68
N THR A 76 7.48 -20.30 1.70
CA THR A 76 8.95 -20.24 1.59
C THR A 76 9.67 -20.43 2.92
N SER A 77 8.95 -20.48 4.03
CA SER A 77 9.48 -20.57 5.39
C SER A 77 9.53 -22.01 5.89
N THR A 78 10.30 -22.85 5.20
CA THR A 78 10.62 -24.21 5.65
C THR A 78 11.56 -24.18 6.86
N GLY A 79 10.97 -24.06 8.07
CA GLY A 79 11.65 -24.39 9.33
C GLY A 79 12.11 -23.22 10.20
N GLN A 80 11.86 -21.97 9.84
CA GLN A 80 12.04 -20.82 10.73
C GLN A 80 10.70 -20.14 10.98
N ALA A 81 10.36 -19.90 12.25
CA ALA A 81 9.17 -19.17 12.65
C ALA A 81 9.06 -17.89 11.80
N THR A 82 8.11 -17.88 10.86
CA THR A 82 8.00 -16.80 9.91
C THR A 82 7.65 -15.57 10.69
N SER A 83 8.57 -14.60 10.71
CA SER A 83 8.32 -13.33 11.36
C SER A 83 7.00 -12.78 10.86
N THR A 84 6.09 -12.44 11.77
CA THR A 84 4.76 -11.92 11.41
C THR A 84 4.85 -10.70 10.48
N TYR A 85 5.98 -9.99 10.50
CA TYR A 85 6.27 -8.87 9.61
C TYR A 85 6.47 -9.25 8.13
N ARG A 86 6.69 -10.53 7.81
CA ARG A 86 6.80 -11.03 6.42
C ARG A 86 5.45 -11.44 5.85
N THR A 87 4.52 -11.86 6.69
CA THR A 87 3.25 -12.45 6.27
C THR A 87 2.07 -11.50 6.48
N SER A 88 2.13 -10.58 7.45
CA SER A 88 1.08 -9.60 7.75
C SER A 88 1.49 -8.20 7.32
N LEU A 89 0.72 -7.60 6.40
CA LEU A 89 0.91 -6.21 6.00
C LEU A 89 0.71 -5.25 7.18
N ARG A 90 -0.28 -5.52 8.05
CA ARG A 90 -0.52 -4.72 9.25
C ARG A 90 0.66 -4.76 10.22
N ALA A 91 1.26 -5.92 10.44
CA ALA A 91 2.45 -6.04 11.25
C ALA A 91 3.60 -5.25 10.61
N TYR A 92 3.84 -5.44 9.32
CA TYR A 92 4.89 -4.74 8.58
C TYR A 92 4.74 -3.22 8.64
N CYS A 93 3.56 -2.69 8.32
CA CYS A 93 3.26 -1.26 8.41
C CYS A 93 3.39 -0.68 9.83
N SER A 94 3.31 -1.52 10.88
CA SER A 94 3.52 -1.04 12.25
C SER A 94 4.95 -0.58 12.53
N ILE A 95 5.93 -1.10 11.78
CA ILE A 95 7.36 -0.79 11.93
C ILE A 95 7.98 -0.12 10.71
N LEU A 96 7.21 0.09 9.64
CA LEU A 96 7.67 0.65 8.36
C LEU A 96 8.39 2.00 8.51
N PHE A 97 7.95 2.83 9.46
CA PHE A 97 8.57 4.12 9.73
C PHE A 97 9.22 4.14 11.10
N LEU A 98 10.50 4.51 11.15
CA LEU A 98 11.24 4.71 12.41
C LEU A 98 10.56 5.76 13.32
N ARG A 99 10.02 6.83 12.71
CA ARG A 99 9.23 7.88 13.36
C ARG A 99 7.87 7.99 12.67
N PRO A 100 6.84 7.26 13.13
CA PRO A 100 5.55 7.22 12.47
C PRO A 100 4.79 8.55 12.61
N ARG A 101 4.74 9.33 11.53
CA ARG A 101 3.91 10.55 11.42
C ARG A 101 2.65 10.33 10.59
N LEU A 102 2.69 9.36 9.67
CA LEU A 102 1.57 8.98 8.83
C LEU A 102 0.61 8.06 9.59
N LYS A 103 -0.70 8.33 9.49
CA LYS A 103 -1.74 7.43 9.97
C LYS A 103 -2.07 6.42 8.88
N ILE A 104 -1.78 5.14 9.12
CA ILE A 104 -2.07 4.05 8.19
C ILE A 104 -3.34 3.33 8.64
N THR A 105 -4.24 3.07 7.70
CA THR A 105 -5.46 2.29 7.90
C THR A 105 -5.49 1.17 6.87
N ILE A 106 -5.60 -0.07 7.33
CA ILE A 106 -5.74 -1.25 6.47
C ILE A 106 -7.13 -1.83 6.75
N ARG A 107 -7.89 -2.14 5.70
CA ARG A 107 -9.25 -2.69 5.80
C ARG A 107 -10.13 -1.95 6.82
N ARG A 108 -10.18 -0.61 6.69
CA ARG A 108 -10.93 0.30 7.58
C ARG A 108 -10.50 0.29 9.06
N LYS A 109 -9.45 -0.43 9.45
CA LYS A 109 -8.91 -0.47 10.82
C LYS A 109 -7.53 0.19 10.90
N LYS A 110 -7.41 1.22 11.73
CA LYS A 110 -6.14 1.94 11.97
C LYS A 110 -5.04 0.97 12.45
N VAL A 111 -3.84 1.10 11.87
CA VAL A 111 -2.64 0.36 12.29
C VAL A 111 -2.04 1.02 13.54
N LYS A 112 -1.71 0.22 14.54
CA LYS A 112 -0.98 0.68 15.73
C LYS A 112 0.52 0.68 15.41
N THR A 113 1.05 1.84 15.05
CA THR A 113 2.49 1.99 14.75
C THR A 113 3.33 1.91 16.04
N LYS A 114 4.53 1.36 15.92
CA LYS A 114 5.48 1.18 17.01
C LYS A 114 6.70 2.05 16.79
N ILE A 115 7.16 2.72 17.84
CA ILE A 115 8.49 3.33 17.85
C ILE A 115 9.42 2.24 18.39
N ILE A 116 10.17 1.59 17.49
CA ILE A 116 10.97 0.40 17.83
C ILE A 116 11.93 0.70 18.98
N SER A 117 12.62 1.85 18.96
CA SER A 117 13.55 2.25 20.03
C SER A 117 12.91 2.39 21.42
N LYS A 118 11.61 2.63 21.49
CA LYS A 118 10.83 2.70 22.74
C LYS A 118 10.17 1.37 23.12
N SER A 119 10.25 0.36 22.25
CA SER A 119 9.62 -0.95 22.44
C SER A 119 10.61 -2.01 22.95
N LEU A 120 11.87 -1.61 23.20
CA LEU A 120 12.93 -2.48 23.72
C LEU A 120 13.00 -2.39 25.24
N GLY A 121 13.24 -3.51 25.92
CA GLY A 121 13.30 -3.54 27.39
C GLY A 121 14.55 -2.87 27.98
N ARG A 122 15.69 -2.89 27.26
CA ARG A 122 16.95 -2.28 27.68
C ARG A 122 17.61 -1.55 26.49
N PRO A 123 17.09 -0.38 26.08
CA PRO A 123 17.63 0.34 24.94
C PRO A 123 18.99 0.96 25.29
N MET A 124 20.03 0.62 24.53
CA MET A 124 21.33 1.27 24.58
C MET A 124 21.49 2.20 23.37
N ARG A 125 22.31 3.24 23.52
CA ARG A 125 22.68 4.15 22.42
C ARG A 125 24.18 4.11 22.24
N ASP A 126 24.61 4.08 20.99
CA ASP A 126 26.01 4.17 20.60
C ASP A 126 26.14 5.13 19.41
N SER A 127 27.34 5.67 19.18
CA SER A 127 27.62 6.65 18.14
C SER A 127 28.63 6.10 17.14
N TYR A 128 28.27 6.11 15.85
CA TYR A 128 29.14 5.70 14.76
C TYR A 128 29.64 6.93 13.99
N ARG A 129 30.97 7.07 13.84
CA ARG A 129 31.59 8.14 13.05
C ARG A 129 32.14 7.55 11.73
N PRO A 130 31.49 7.78 10.58
CA PRO A 130 31.99 7.30 9.30
C PRO A 130 33.25 8.07 8.86
N LYS A 131 34.20 7.40 8.20
CA LYS A 131 35.49 8.01 7.77
C LYS A 131 35.35 9.08 6.67
N ASN A 132 34.21 9.13 5.98
CA ASN A 132 34.01 9.99 4.79
C ASN A 132 33.29 11.31 5.09
N SER A 133 33.14 11.71 6.36
CA SER A 133 32.42 12.95 6.73
C SER A 133 33.28 14.23 6.67
N GLU A 134 34.51 14.13 6.16
CA GLU A 134 35.43 15.27 5.95
C GLU A 134 35.54 15.58 4.45
N ARG A 135 34.48 16.16 3.88
CA ARG A 135 34.52 16.90 2.60
C ARG A 135 33.59 18.10 2.68
#